data_AF-A0A1I7RZ13-F1
#
_entry.id   AF-A0A1I7RZ13-F1
#
_cell.length_a   1.000
_cell.length_b   1.000
_cell.length_c   1.000
_cell.angle_alpha   90.00
_cell.angle_beta   90.00
_cell.angle_gamma   90.00
#
_symmetry.space_group_name_H-M   'P 1'
#
loop_
_entity.id
_entity.type
_entity.pdbx_description
1 polymer ?
#
loop_
_entity_poly.entity_id
_entity_poly.type
_entity_poly.pdbx_seq_one_letter_code
_entity_poly.pdbx_strand_id
1 'polypeptide(L)'
;MKFLLLVLLVPLSYAVQCGPGEVYTACRKDCPHTCADVIQGSGPKLCVHTCKEGCICKKGYALNRGRCIPEEQCKVGSVDWDSSKDAPAVPDCPKNMEYSQCGSVCPDPNCSTYRHNLCFSNRCGPPSCRCKSGYVRKNDNFNDGCINVNTCPKNPLDTVFQQFAEEDAAASRRKRSKESVERELKYATENGPQDPRCPKNSYWRECSNICKQTCGNYDKNFCHSLRCGPPKCECKINHYLGGPQGKDCVHVNECKKQKA
;
A
#
# COMPACT_ATOMS: atom_id res chain seq x y z
N MET A 1 -76.87 -15.18 11.28
CA MET A 1 -75.75 -16.14 11.39
C MET A 1 -74.46 -15.33 11.34
N LYS A 2 -73.76 -15.19 12.49
CA LYS A 2 -72.48 -14.46 12.61
C LYS A 2 -71.34 -15.44 12.32
N PHE A 3 -70.66 -15.29 11.19
CA PHE A 3 -69.41 -16.00 10.90
C PHE A 3 -68.28 -15.30 11.66
N LEU A 4 -67.81 -15.94 12.74
CA LEU A 4 -66.54 -15.58 13.38
C LEU A 4 -65.40 -16.02 12.47
N LEU A 5 -64.74 -15.07 11.81
CA LEU A 5 -63.43 -15.27 11.17
C LEU A 5 -62.35 -15.14 12.25
N LEU A 6 -61.90 -16.29 12.77
CA LEU A 6 -60.69 -16.38 13.58
C LEU A 6 -59.47 -16.23 12.66
N VAL A 7 -59.00 -14.99 12.49
CA VAL A 7 -57.69 -14.70 11.89
C VAL A 7 -56.63 -15.05 12.96
N LEU A 8 -56.08 -16.25 12.87
CA LEU A 8 -54.88 -16.61 13.64
C LEU A 8 -53.71 -15.78 13.11
N LEU A 9 -53.45 -14.65 13.77
CA LEU A 9 -52.21 -13.89 13.65
C LEU A 9 -51.08 -14.74 14.25
N VAL A 10 -50.54 -15.68 13.48
CA VAL A 10 -49.25 -16.31 13.79
C VAL A 10 -48.19 -15.26 13.47
N PRO A 11 -47.47 -14.68 14.45
CA PRO A 11 -46.34 -13.83 14.13
C PRO A 11 -45.29 -14.72 13.46
N LEU A 12 -45.03 -14.51 12.16
CA LEU A 12 -43.83 -15.04 11.52
C LEU A 12 -42.61 -14.36 12.17
N SER A 13 -42.16 -14.88 13.31
CA SER A 13 -40.84 -14.60 13.83
C SER A 13 -39.84 -15.27 12.88
N TYR A 14 -39.40 -14.52 11.86
CA TYR A 14 -38.30 -14.93 10.99
C TYR A 14 -37.03 -14.91 11.85
N ALA A 15 -36.75 -16.02 12.54
CA ALA A 15 -35.50 -16.18 13.27
C ALA A 15 -34.36 -16.15 12.24
N VAL A 16 -33.45 -15.18 12.36
CA VAL A 16 -32.26 -15.10 11.50
C VAL A 16 -31.41 -16.35 11.75
N GLN A 17 -31.44 -17.27 10.79
CA GLN A 17 -30.71 -18.52 10.89
C GLN A 17 -29.29 -18.31 10.35
N CYS A 18 -28.30 -18.37 11.25
CA CYS A 18 -26.89 -18.30 10.87
C CYS A 18 -26.36 -19.66 10.41
N GLY A 19 -25.31 -19.63 9.58
CA GLY A 19 -24.67 -20.83 9.06
C GLY A 19 -23.84 -21.60 10.10
N PRO A 20 -23.29 -22.76 9.74
CA PRO A 20 -22.35 -23.49 10.58
C PRO A 20 -21.15 -22.61 10.97
N GLY A 21 -20.78 -22.63 12.26
CA GLY A 21 -19.67 -21.82 12.78
C GLY A 21 -20.00 -20.34 13.00
N GLU A 22 -21.26 -19.93 12.76
CA GLU A 22 -21.72 -18.55 12.93
C GLU A 22 -22.66 -18.36 14.13
N VAL A 23 -22.73 -17.14 14.63
CA VAL A 23 -23.65 -16.70 15.69
C VAL A 23 -24.25 -15.35 15.31
N TYR A 24 -25.55 -15.19 15.57
CA TYR A 24 -26.23 -13.92 15.34
C TYR A 24 -25.76 -12.87 16.35
N THR A 25 -25.57 -11.64 15.90
CA THR A 25 -25.31 -10.48 16.73
C THR A 25 -26.14 -9.29 16.25
N ALA A 26 -26.64 -8.49 17.19
CA ALA A 26 -27.29 -7.22 16.90
C ALA A 26 -26.29 -6.13 16.51
N CYS A 27 -24.99 -6.32 16.79
CA CYS A 27 -23.93 -5.40 16.42
C CYS A 27 -22.70 -6.17 15.92
N ARG A 28 -22.67 -6.41 14.60
CA ARG A 28 -21.48 -6.86 13.88
C ARG A 28 -20.60 -5.65 13.54
N LYS A 29 -19.28 -5.79 13.71
CA LYS A 29 -18.27 -4.85 13.19
C LYS A 29 -17.98 -5.15 11.72
N ASP A 30 -17.79 -4.14 10.88
CA ASP A 30 -17.47 -4.29 9.44
C ASP A 30 -16.00 -4.75 9.17
N CYS A 31 -15.45 -5.59 10.06
CA CYS A 31 -14.09 -6.13 9.99
C CYS A 31 -14.05 -7.56 10.56
N PRO A 32 -14.43 -8.57 9.75
CA PRO A 32 -14.42 -9.94 10.23
C PRO A 32 -12.98 -10.39 10.55
N HIS A 33 -12.85 -11.24 11.57
CA HIS A 33 -11.61 -11.97 11.83
C HIS A 33 -11.45 -13.07 10.77
N THR A 34 -10.39 -13.02 9.97
CA THR A 34 -10.19 -13.90 8.81
C THR A 34 -9.04 -14.89 9.03
N CYS A 35 -8.99 -15.98 8.27
CA CYS A 35 -7.84 -16.89 8.35
C CYS A 35 -6.50 -16.21 8.01
N ALA A 36 -6.50 -15.15 7.18
CA ALA A 36 -5.30 -14.36 6.95
C ALA A 36 -4.81 -13.67 8.25
N ASP A 37 -5.72 -13.25 9.11
CA ASP A 37 -5.38 -12.62 10.39
C ASP A 37 -4.79 -13.64 11.37
N VAL A 38 -5.36 -14.85 11.40
CA VAL A 38 -4.85 -15.99 12.19
C VAL A 38 -3.43 -16.36 11.74
N ILE A 39 -3.21 -16.54 10.44
CA ILE A 39 -1.92 -16.96 9.87
C ILE A 39 -0.83 -15.90 10.08
N GLN A 40 -1.17 -14.62 9.91
CA GLN A 40 -0.20 -13.52 10.06
C GLN A 40 0.07 -13.16 11.52
N GLY A 41 -0.68 -13.71 12.48
CA GLY A 41 -0.60 -13.29 13.89
C GLY A 41 -0.98 -11.82 14.08
N SER A 42 -1.80 -11.26 13.19
CA SER A 42 -2.18 -9.86 13.20
C SER A 42 -3.10 -9.59 14.41
N GLY A 43 -2.71 -8.64 15.25
CA GLY A 43 -3.52 -8.18 16.39
C GLY A 43 -4.88 -7.60 15.98
N PRO A 44 -5.75 -7.25 16.95
CA PRO A 44 -7.10 -6.78 16.67
C PRO A 44 -7.07 -5.54 15.75
N LYS A 45 -7.73 -5.66 14.59
CA LYS A 45 -7.85 -4.56 13.63
C LYS A 45 -8.60 -3.38 14.27
N LEU A 46 -8.11 -2.17 14.01
CA LEU A 46 -8.87 -0.97 14.31
C LEU A 46 -10.03 -0.88 13.31
N CYS A 47 -11.27 -0.95 13.80
CA CYS A 47 -12.44 -0.99 12.94
C CYS A 47 -13.36 0.18 13.21
N VAL A 48 -14.01 0.67 12.15
CA VAL A 48 -15.11 1.62 12.27
C VAL A 48 -16.26 0.94 13.01
N HIS A 49 -16.77 1.61 14.05
CA HIS A 49 -17.84 1.09 14.89
C HIS A 49 -19.21 1.32 14.22
N THR A 50 -19.47 0.59 13.15
CA THR A 50 -20.79 0.56 12.52
C THR A 50 -21.51 -0.69 13.01
N CYS A 51 -22.49 -0.55 13.88
CA CYS A 51 -23.32 -1.68 14.31
C CYS A 51 -24.32 -2.03 13.21
N LYS A 52 -24.19 -3.24 12.65
CA LYS A 52 -25.20 -3.85 11.78
C LYS A 52 -25.60 -5.20 12.35
N GLU A 53 -26.89 -5.50 12.33
CA GLU A 53 -27.37 -6.82 12.70
C GLU A 53 -26.93 -7.87 11.67
N GLY A 54 -26.62 -9.08 12.13
CA GLY A 54 -26.30 -10.21 11.26
C GLY A 54 -25.43 -11.27 11.92
N CYS A 55 -24.99 -12.24 11.12
CA CYS A 55 -24.17 -13.35 11.59
C CYS A 55 -22.67 -12.98 11.62
N ILE A 56 -21.96 -13.50 12.62
CA ILE A 56 -20.51 -13.41 12.77
C ILE A 56 -19.92 -14.79 13.06
N CYS A 57 -18.63 -14.99 12.80
CA CYS A 57 -17.95 -16.20 13.24
C CYS A 57 -17.92 -16.30 14.76
N LYS A 58 -18.17 -17.51 15.28
CA LYS A 58 -18.01 -17.83 16.69
C LYS A 58 -16.55 -17.63 17.12
N LYS A 59 -16.33 -17.47 18.42
CA LYS A 59 -14.96 -17.46 18.97
C LYS A 59 -14.25 -18.78 18.62
N GLY A 60 -12.99 -18.70 18.19
CA GLY A 60 -12.23 -19.86 17.71
C GLY A 60 -12.52 -20.22 16.25
N TYR A 61 -13.33 -19.42 15.55
CA TYR A 61 -13.59 -19.54 14.11
C TYR A 61 -13.17 -18.27 13.39
N ALA A 62 -12.62 -18.45 12.20
CA ALA A 62 -12.21 -17.36 11.32
C ALA A 62 -12.95 -17.45 9.98
N LEU A 63 -13.21 -16.29 9.39
CA LEU A 63 -13.85 -16.20 8.09
C LEU A 63 -12.85 -16.63 7.00
N ASN A 64 -13.26 -17.64 6.23
CA ASN A 64 -12.55 -18.11 5.05
C ASN A 64 -13.56 -18.29 3.90
N ARG A 65 -13.36 -17.59 2.78
CA ARG A 65 -14.23 -17.66 1.58
C ARG A 65 -15.74 -17.55 1.89
N GLY A 66 -16.11 -16.65 2.80
CA GLY A 66 -17.51 -16.41 3.16
C GLY A 66 -18.12 -17.42 4.12
N ARG A 67 -17.33 -18.33 4.71
CA ARG A 67 -17.77 -19.29 5.73
C ARG A 67 -16.87 -19.23 6.96
N CYS A 68 -17.42 -19.49 8.13
CA CYS A 68 -16.65 -19.57 9.36
C CYS A 68 -16.12 -21.00 9.55
N ILE A 69 -14.79 -21.13 9.59
CA ILE A 69 -14.10 -22.40 9.86
C ILE A 69 -13.30 -22.30 11.15
N PRO A 70 -13.05 -23.41 11.87
CA PRO A 70 -12.18 -23.39 13.04
C PRO A 70 -10.80 -22.81 12.72
N GLU A 71 -10.25 -21.99 13.62
CA GLU A 71 -8.94 -21.33 13.42
C GLU A 71 -7.81 -22.34 13.19
N GLU A 72 -7.89 -23.53 13.79
CA GLU A 72 -6.98 -24.67 13.56
C GLU A 72 -6.98 -25.17 12.11
N GLN A 73 -8.03 -24.88 11.35
CA GLN A 73 -8.14 -25.21 9.92
C GLN A 73 -7.59 -24.10 9.03
N CYS A 74 -7.17 -22.96 9.58
CA CYS A 74 -6.44 -21.92 8.85
C CYS A 74 -5.01 -22.39 8.58
N LYS A 75 -4.81 -23.15 7.51
CA LYS A 75 -3.49 -23.68 7.12
C LYS A 75 -2.77 -22.75 6.14
N VAL A 76 -1.46 -22.54 6.36
CA VAL A 76 -0.56 -21.97 5.36
C VAL A 76 -0.56 -22.89 4.14
N GLY A 77 -0.94 -22.38 2.97
CA GLY A 77 -1.16 -23.19 1.76
C GLY A 77 -2.61 -23.68 1.53
N SER A 78 -3.58 -23.37 2.39
CA SER A 78 -5.02 -23.44 2.02
C SER A 78 -5.52 -22.19 1.26
N VAL A 79 -4.59 -21.28 0.99
CA VAL A 79 -4.68 -20.26 -0.05
C VAL A 79 -4.00 -20.68 -1.36
N ASP A 80 -3.50 -21.91 -1.47
CA ASP A 80 -3.04 -22.49 -2.74
C ASP A 80 -4.07 -23.47 -3.30
N TRP A 81 -4.31 -23.30 -4.60
CA TRP A 81 -5.41 -23.82 -5.41
C TRP A 81 -5.25 -25.28 -5.87
N ASP A 82 -4.21 -25.99 -5.46
CA ASP A 82 -4.05 -27.35 -5.95
C ASP A 82 -4.88 -28.37 -5.13
N SER A 83 -5.89 -28.93 -5.79
CA SER A 83 -6.53 -30.22 -5.46
C SER A 83 -7.66 -30.27 -4.42
N SER A 84 -8.76 -29.53 -4.64
CA SER A 84 -10.10 -30.02 -4.22
C SER A 84 -11.03 -30.11 -5.43
N LYS A 85 -11.57 -31.30 -5.69
CA LYS A 85 -12.47 -31.61 -6.83
C LYS A 85 -13.81 -30.85 -6.82
N ASP A 86 -14.09 -30.08 -5.77
CA ASP A 86 -15.33 -29.32 -5.58
C ASP A 86 -15.10 -27.81 -5.50
N ALA A 87 -13.95 -27.31 -5.95
CA ALA A 87 -13.71 -25.87 -6.03
C ALA A 87 -14.55 -25.25 -7.17
N PRO A 88 -15.20 -24.08 -6.96
CA PRO A 88 -15.79 -23.33 -8.06
C PRO A 88 -14.70 -23.10 -9.11
N ALA A 89 -14.98 -23.43 -10.37
CA ALA A 89 -14.03 -23.25 -11.46
C ALA A 89 -13.46 -21.83 -11.38
N VAL A 90 -12.15 -21.70 -11.12
CA VAL A 90 -11.47 -20.41 -11.25
C VAL A 90 -11.63 -20.03 -12.72
N PRO A 91 -12.21 -18.87 -13.03
CA PRO A 91 -12.38 -18.46 -14.41
C PRO A 91 -11.00 -18.38 -15.07
N ASP A 92 -10.88 -18.97 -16.26
CA ASP A 92 -9.65 -18.90 -17.04
C ASP A 92 -9.34 -17.44 -17.33
N CYS A 93 -8.26 -16.95 -16.72
CA CYS A 93 -7.83 -15.59 -16.93
C CYS A 93 -7.11 -15.46 -18.27
N PRO A 94 -7.28 -14.33 -18.97
CA PRO A 94 -6.54 -14.05 -20.19
C PRO A 94 -5.02 -14.11 -20.01
N LYS A 95 -4.29 -14.14 -21.13
CA LYS A 95 -2.83 -14.29 -21.13
C LYS A 95 -2.14 -13.27 -20.20
N ASN A 96 -1.20 -13.76 -19.38
CA ASN A 96 -0.43 -12.97 -18.40
C ASN A 96 -1.26 -12.26 -17.32
N MET A 97 -2.47 -12.74 -17.06
CA MET A 97 -3.27 -12.35 -15.92
C MET A 97 -3.27 -13.43 -14.83
N GLU A 98 -3.58 -13.02 -13.61
CA GLU A 98 -3.79 -13.89 -12.45
C GLU A 98 -5.15 -13.57 -11.83
N TYR A 99 -5.86 -14.61 -11.39
CA TYR A 99 -7.14 -14.44 -10.71
C TYR A 99 -6.93 -14.02 -9.26
N SER A 100 -7.66 -13.00 -8.81
CA SER A 100 -7.63 -12.55 -7.42
C SER A 100 -9.03 -12.59 -6.82
N GLN A 101 -9.16 -13.22 -5.66
CA GLN A 101 -10.37 -13.19 -4.83
C GLN A 101 -10.61 -11.81 -4.18
N CYS A 102 -9.54 -11.03 -3.99
CA CYS A 102 -9.58 -9.62 -3.63
C CYS A 102 -9.21 -8.82 -4.88
N GLY A 103 -10.18 -8.58 -5.77
CA GLY A 103 -9.93 -7.83 -6.99
C GLY A 103 -9.54 -6.39 -6.67
N SER A 104 -8.79 -5.78 -7.58
CA SER A 104 -8.45 -4.37 -7.46
C SER A 104 -9.65 -3.52 -7.83
N VAL A 105 -10.02 -2.56 -6.99
CA VAL A 105 -10.95 -1.48 -7.40
C VAL A 105 -10.30 -0.50 -8.37
N CYS A 106 -8.96 -0.51 -8.42
CA CYS A 106 -8.21 0.27 -9.38
C CYS A 106 -8.10 -0.48 -10.71
N PRO A 107 -8.24 0.21 -11.85
CA PRO A 107 -8.04 -0.40 -13.16
C PRO A 107 -6.60 -0.90 -13.32
N ASP A 108 -6.43 -2.00 -14.05
CA ASP A 108 -5.10 -2.49 -14.42
C ASP A 108 -4.38 -1.42 -15.28
N PRO A 109 -3.10 -1.14 -15.02
CA PRO A 109 -2.34 -0.18 -15.81
C PRO A 109 -2.12 -0.66 -17.25
N ASN A 110 -2.00 0.29 -18.18
CA ASN A 110 -1.58 0.05 -19.56
C ASN A 110 -0.21 0.70 -19.82
N CYS A 111 0.32 0.58 -21.04
CA CYS A 111 1.64 1.12 -21.39
C CYS A 111 1.79 2.64 -21.19
N SER A 112 0.69 3.40 -21.15
CA SER A 112 0.70 4.84 -20.94
C SER A 112 0.60 5.23 -19.45
N THR A 113 0.01 4.37 -18.61
CA THR A 113 -0.34 4.71 -17.22
C THR A 113 0.50 4.00 -16.16
N TYR A 114 1.21 2.92 -16.49
CA TYR A 114 1.91 2.09 -15.49
C TYR A 114 2.99 2.81 -14.67
N ARG A 115 3.58 3.88 -15.21
CA ARG A 115 4.57 4.72 -14.51
C ARG A 115 3.94 5.71 -13.53
N HIS A 116 2.66 6.01 -13.72
CA HIS A 116 1.90 6.97 -12.93
C HIS A 116 0.58 6.32 -12.53
N ASN A 117 0.64 5.22 -11.78
CA ASN A 117 -0.57 4.63 -11.21
C ASN A 117 -1.21 5.66 -10.28
N LEU A 118 -2.27 6.32 -10.72
CA LEU A 118 -2.95 7.40 -9.96
C LEU A 118 -3.98 6.86 -8.97
N CYS A 119 -4.29 5.57 -9.03
CA CYS A 119 -5.24 4.92 -8.14
C CYS A 119 -4.50 4.04 -7.12
N PHE A 120 -4.65 4.39 -5.84
CA PHE A 120 -4.12 3.64 -4.71
C PHE A 120 -5.27 3.30 -3.76
N SER A 121 -5.69 2.04 -3.74
CA SER A 121 -6.71 1.56 -2.81
C SER A 121 -6.32 0.19 -2.28
N ASN A 122 -6.32 0.06 -0.95
CA ASN A 122 -6.16 -1.21 -0.25
C ASN A 122 -7.51 -1.91 0.00
N ARG A 123 -8.62 -1.35 -0.51
CA ARG A 123 -9.95 -1.96 -0.42
C ARG A 123 -10.10 -3.03 -1.50
N CYS A 124 -10.60 -4.21 -1.11
CA CYS A 124 -10.95 -5.26 -2.06
C CYS A 124 -12.19 -4.87 -2.87
N GLY A 125 -12.06 -4.95 -4.19
CA GLY A 125 -13.16 -5.00 -5.13
C GLY A 125 -13.68 -6.44 -5.32
N PRO A 126 -14.66 -6.63 -6.22
CA PRO A 126 -15.13 -7.95 -6.61
C PRO A 126 -13.98 -8.84 -7.11
N PRO A 127 -14.04 -10.17 -6.95
CA PRO A 127 -13.05 -11.08 -7.52
C PRO A 127 -12.87 -10.85 -9.02
N SER A 128 -11.64 -10.73 -9.49
CA SER A 128 -11.33 -10.42 -10.89
C SER A 128 -9.97 -10.97 -11.31
N CYS A 129 -9.76 -11.15 -12.62
CA CYS A 129 -8.41 -11.29 -13.13
C CYS A 129 -7.71 -9.93 -13.16
N ARG A 130 -6.41 -9.93 -12.91
CA ARG A 130 -5.54 -8.75 -12.93
C ARG A 130 -4.23 -9.07 -13.65
N CYS A 131 -3.54 -8.07 -14.17
CA CYS A 131 -2.20 -8.31 -14.73
C CYS A 131 -1.24 -8.82 -13.64
N LYS A 132 -0.42 -9.83 -14.00
CA LYS A 132 0.69 -10.29 -13.14
C LYS A 132 1.69 -9.17 -12.91
N SER A 133 2.45 -9.25 -11.83
CA SER A 133 3.54 -8.29 -11.55
C SER A 133 4.51 -8.19 -12.74
N GLY A 134 4.82 -6.95 -13.17
CA GLY A 134 5.65 -6.67 -14.35
C GLY A 134 4.91 -6.72 -15.70
N TYR A 135 3.59 -6.90 -15.70
CA TYR A 135 2.74 -6.87 -16.89
C TYR A 135 1.71 -5.75 -16.83
N VAL A 136 1.31 -5.26 -18.01
CA VAL A 136 0.33 -4.19 -18.21
C VAL A 136 -0.65 -4.56 -19.32
N ARG A 137 -1.85 -3.98 -19.31
CA ARG A 137 -2.89 -4.18 -20.32
C ARG A 137 -2.34 -3.87 -21.71
N LYS A 138 -2.52 -4.80 -22.65
CA LYS A 138 -2.11 -4.62 -24.05
C LYS A 138 -2.89 -3.48 -24.71
N ASN A 139 -4.18 -3.42 -24.46
CA ASN A 139 -5.16 -2.46 -24.96
C ASN A 139 -6.39 -2.48 -24.04
N ASP A 140 -7.47 -1.81 -24.44
CA ASP A 140 -8.71 -1.76 -23.66
C ASP A 140 -9.52 -3.06 -23.72
N ASN A 141 -9.23 -3.96 -24.67
CA ASN A 141 -9.90 -5.25 -24.78
C ASN A 141 -9.40 -6.22 -23.70
N PHE A 142 -10.28 -6.61 -22.78
CA PHE A 142 -9.91 -7.45 -21.63
C PHE A 142 -9.25 -8.77 -22.05
N ASN A 143 -9.79 -9.39 -23.10
CA ASN A 143 -9.42 -10.74 -23.56
C ASN A 143 -8.02 -10.81 -24.21
N ASP A 144 -7.47 -9.67 -24.63
CA ASP A 144 -6.11 -9.61 -25.20
C ASP A 144 -5.02 -9.76 -24.12
N GLY A 145 -5.40 -9.76 -22.84
CA GLY A 145 -4.52 -10.01 -21.71
C GLY A 145 -3.52 -8.89 -21.47
N CYS A 146 -2.38 -9.26 -20.89
CA CYS A 146 -1.32 -8.33 -20.51
C CYS A 146 -0.02 -8.63 -21.25
N ILE A 147 0.79 -7.59 -21.49
CA ILE A 147 2.12 -7.67 -22.07
C ILE A 147 3.16 -7.23 -21.04
N ASN A 148 4.40 -7.70 -21.19
CA ASN A 148 5.48 -7.31 -20.28
C ASN A 148 5.76 -5.81 -20.43
N VAL A 149 5.97 -5.08 -19.34
CA VAL A 149 6.21 -3.62 -19.38
C VAL A 149 7.37 -3.23 -20.30
N ASN A 150 8.38 -4.09 -20.46
CA ASN A 150 9.53 -3.83 -21.34
C ASN A 150 9.19 -3.97 -22.84
N THR A 151 8.04 -4.57 -23.16
CA THR A 151 7.54 -4.73 -24.54
C THR A 151 6.56 -3.63 -24.94
N CYS A 152 6.26 -2.70 -24.03
CA CYS A 152 5.47 -1.53 -24.38
C CYS A 152 6.15 -0.77 -25.52
N PRO A 153 5.39 -0.29 -26.52
CA PRO A 153 5.94 0.62 -27.50
C PRO A 153 6.49 1.80 -26.74
N LYS A 154 7.79 2.08 -26.92
CA LYS A 154 8.34 3.36 -26.50
C LYS A 154 7.52 4.40 -27.25
N ASN A 155 6.71 5.14 -26.51
CA ASN A 155 5.81 6.08 -27.12
C ASN A 155 6.68 7.09 -27.88
N PRO A 156 6.33 7.55 -29.08
CA PRO A 156 6.92 8.77 -29.63
C PRO A 156 6.85 9.92 -28.61
N LEU A 157 5.86 9.89 -27.68
CA LEU A 157 5.80 10.75 -26.51
C LEU A 157 6.80 10.41 -25.41
N ASP A 158 7.29 9.17 -25.26
CA ASP A 158 8.43 8.86 -24.38
C ASP A 158 9.71 9.50 -24.93
N THR A 159 9.89 9.52 -26.27
CA THR A 159 11.00 10.24 -26.91
C THR A 159 10.81 11.75 -26.89
N VAL A 160 9.58 12.25 -27.03
CA VAL A 160 9.27 13.69 -26.90
C VAL A 160 9.37 14.13 -25.43
N PHE A 161 9.05 13.31 -24.43
CA PHE A 161 9.36 13.57 -23.01
C PHE A 161 10.85 13.44 -22.70
N GLN A 162 11.61 12.63 -23.44
CA GLN A 162 13.07 12.58 -23.35
C GLN A 162 13.75 13.77 -24.07
N GLN A 163 13.20 14.22 -25.19
CA GLN A 163 13.63 15.44 -25.90
C GLN A 163 13.24 16.69 -25.13
N PHE A 164 12.05 16.74 -24.52
CA PHE A 164 11.69 17.76 -23.53
C PHE A 164 12.52 17.61 -22.25
N ALA A 165 12.95 16.42 -21.82
CA ALA A 165 13.90 16.30 -20.70
C ALA A 165 15.31 16.82 -21.04
N GLU A 166 15.65 16.95 -22.34
CA GLU A 166 16.90 17.54 -22.83
C GLU A 166 16.74 19.03 -23.22
N GLU A 167 15.54 19.49 -23.60
CA GLU A 167 15.24 20.88 -23.99
C GLU A 167 14.51 21.73 -22.91
N ASP A 168 13.65 21.17 -22.04
CA ASP A 168 13.24 21.82 -20.77
C ASP A 168 14.40 21.91 -19.79
N ALA A 169 15.39 21.08 -20.03
CA ALA A 169 16.72 21.18 -19.50
C ALA A 169 17.41 22.49 -19.92
N ALA A 170 17.05 23.10 -21.04
CA ALA A 170 17.55 24.41 -21.47
C ALA A 170 16.60 25.56 -21.08
N ALA A 171 15.30 25.33 -20.89
CA ALA A 171 14.32 26.42 -20.94
C ALA A 171 13.50 26.76 -19.67
N SER A 172 13.52 26.02 -18.54
CA SER A 172 12.72 26.46 -17.38
C SER A 172 13.37 26.29 -15.99
N ARG A 173 14.11 27.35 -15.62
CA ARG A 173 14.38 27.90 -14.28
C ARG A 173 14.87 26.95 -13.16
N ARG A 174 16.17 27.12 -12.89
CA ARG A 174 17.04 26.57 -11.82
C ARG A 174 17.60 25.18 -12.05
N LYS A 175 18.15 24.93 -13.24
CA LYS A 175 19.19 23.91 -13.38
C LYS A 175 20.40 24.32 -12.54
N ARG A 176 20.51 23.73 -11.37
CA ARG A 176 21.79 23.60 -10.69
C ARG A 176 22.76 22.93 -11.67
N SER A 177 23.89 23.56 -11.97
CA SER A 177 24.90 22.97 -12.86
C SER A 177 25.29 21.58 -12.35
N LYS A 178 25.58 20.64 -13.25
CA LYS A 178 26.07 19.29 -12.90
C LYS A 178 27.20 19.37 -11.86
N GLU A 179 28.11 20.33 -12.04
CA GLU A 179 29.19 20.66 -11.13
C GLU A 179 28.72 21.10 -9.73
N SER A 180 27.61 21.84 -9.63
CA SER A 180 27.04 22.24 -8.35
C SER A 180 26.33 21.10 -7.64
N VAL A 181 25.80 20.10 -8.36
CA VAL A 181 25.25 18.88 -7.76
C VAL A 181 26.38 17.98 -7.24
N GLU A 182 27.42 17.76 -8.05
CA GLU A 182 28.59 16.97 -7.66
C GLU A 182 29.32 17.59 -6.46
N ARG A 183 29.42 18.92 -6.43
CA ARG A 183 29.99 19.65 -5.30
C ARG A 183 29.20 19.43 -4.02
N GLU A 184 27.87 19.55 -4.04
CA GLU A 184 27.07 19.26 -2.85
C GLU A 184 27.17 17.80 -2.41
N LEU A 185 27.14 16.86 -3.34
CA LEU A 185 27.25 15.44 -3.03
C LEU A 185 28.59 15.14 -2.33
N LYS A 186 29.67 15.79 -2.76
CA LYS A 186 30.98 15.69 -2.09
C LYS A 186 30.92 16.06 -0.61
N TYR A 187 30.27 17.18 -0.26
CA TYR A 187 30.13 17.60 1.15
C TYR A 187 29.09 16.77 1.92
N ALA A 188 28.08 16.21 1.23
CA ALA A 188 26.99 15.44 1.82
C ALA A 188 27.40 14.07 2.35
N THR A 189 28.46 13.47 1.80
CA THR A 189 28.95 12.16 2.24
C THR A 189 29.36 12.16 3.72
N GLU A 190 29.25 11.02 4.38
CA GLU A 190 29.59 10.85 5.80
C GLU A 190 31.00 11.36 6.14
N ASN A 191 31.97 10.98 5.30
CA ASN A 191 33.38 11.40 5.42
C ASN A 191 33.73 12.59 4.53
N GLY A 192 32.73 13.32 4.04
CA GLY A 192 32.94 14.50 3.20
C GLY A 192 33.64 15.62 3.96
N PRO A 193 34.27 16.58 3.27
CA PRO A 193 34.82 17.77 3.91
C PRO A 193 33.75 18.53 4.70
N GLN A 194 34.15 19.28 5.74
CA GLN A 194 33.22 20.12 6.49
C GLN A 194 32.93 21.41 5.70
N ASP A 195 31.65 21.73 5.47
CA ASP A 195 31.30 23.01 4.87
C ASP A 195 31.56 24.12 5.92
N PRO A 196 32.38 25.14 5.62
CA PRO A 196 32.74 26.18 6.57
C PRO A 196 31.55 27.05 7.02
N ARG A 197 30.44 27.02 6.28
CA ARG A 197 29.21 27.76 6.62
C ARG A 197 28.30 26.99 7.59
N CYS A 198 28.57 25.71 7.82
CA CYS A 198 27.68 24.83 8.53
C CYS A 198 28.32 24.21 9.78
N PRO A 199 27.51 23.87 10.81
CA PRO A 199 27.98 23.14 12.00
C PRO A 199 28.59 21.79 11.67
N LYS A 200 29.33 21.21 12.62
CA LYS A 200 30.00 19.91 12.46
C LYS A 200 29.02 18.84 11.96
N ASN A 201 29.51 18.00 11.04
CA ASN A 201 28.76 16.90 10.41
C ASN A 201 27.52 17.35 9.63
N SER A 202 27.52 18.59 9.15
CA SER A 202 26.48 19.14 8.28
C SER A 202 27.09 19.87 7.09
N TYR A 203 26.30 20.08 6.05
CA TYR A 203 26.70 20.73 4.81
C TYR A 203 25.60 21.67 4.31
N TRP A 204 25.99 22.71 3.57
CA TRP A 204 25.02 23.68 3.05
C TRP A 204 24.28 23.10 1.87
N ARG A 205 22.95 23.28 1.85
CA ARG A 205 22.13 22.89 0.72
C ARG A 205 21.21 24.05 0.31
N GLU A 206 21.30 24.44 -0.96
CA GLU A 206 20.49 25.53 -1.51
C GLU A 206 19.01 25.12 -1.67
N CYS A 207 18.79 23.88 -2.11
CA CYS A 207 17.47 23.24 -2.18
C CYS A 207 17.41 22.20 -1.06
N SER A 208 16.98 22.62 0.12
CA SER A 208 16.97 21.74 1.27
C SER A 208 15.78 20.77 1.27
N ASN A 209 15.92 19.65 1.96
CA ASN A 209 14.82 18.77 2.29
C ASN A 209 13.88 19.48 3.27
N ILE A 210 12.60 19.53 2.89
CA ILE A 210 11.54 20.09 3.73
C ILE A 210 11.34 19.23 4.97
N CYS A 211 11.59 17.92 4.87
CA CYS A 211 11.46 17.00 5.97
C CYS A 211 12.69 17.03 6.88
N LYS A 212 12.45 17.27 8.16
CA LYS A 212 13.47 17.28 9.19
C LYS A 212 13.84 15.84 9.58
N GLN A 213 15.10 15.48 9.38
CA GLN A 213 15.67 14.21 9.83
C GLN A 213 16.32 14.38 11.20
N THR A 214 15.92 13.57 12.17
CA THR A 214 16.28 13.66 13.60
C THR A 214 16.51 12.27 14.18
N CYS A 215 17.16 12.18 15.34
CA CYS A 215 17.30 10.89 16.04
C CYS A 215 15.94 10.22 16.38
N GLY A 216 14.84 10.98 16.43
CA GLY A 216 13.50 10.42 16.68
C GLY A 216 12.82 9.78 15.47
N ASN A 217 13.33 10.03 14.25
CA ASN A 217 12.70 9.57 13.00
C ASN A 217 13.69 9.09 11.93
N TYR A 218 14.97 8.88 12.25
CA TYR A 218 15.99 8.40 11.29
C TYR A 218 15.67 7.02 10.70
N ASP A 219 14.89 6.21 11.41
CA ASP A 219 14.45 4.86 11.05
C ASP A 219 13.05 4.82 10.44
N LYS A 220 12.39 5.97 10.28
CA LYS A 220 11.06 6.09 9.68
C LYS A 220 11.18 6.38 8.19
N ASN A 221 10.20 5.91 7.43
CA ASN A 221 10.17 5.98 5.96
C ASN A 221 10.60 7.33 5.37
N PHE A 222 11.33 7.21 4.28
CA PHE A 222 11.98 8.28 3.52
C PHE A 222 11.00 9.37 3.07
N CYS A 223 11.37 10.63 3.28
CA CYS A 223 10.59 11.76 2.78
C CYS A 223 10.80 11.93 1.28
N HIS A 224 9.78 11.63 0.49
CA HIS A 224 9.78 11.71 -0.97
C HIS A 224 9.35 13.08 -1.53
N SER A 225 9.58 14.18 -0.80
CA SER A 225 9.21 15.51 -1.33
C SER A 225 10.10 15.91 -2.50
N LEU A 226 9.49 16.06 -3.68
CA LEU A 226 10.13 16.66 -4.86
C LEU A 226 10.19 18.20 -4.78
N ARG A 227 9.64 18.79 -3.71
CA ARG A 227 9.71 20.24 -3.46
C ARG A 227 10.93 20.59 -2.60
N CYS A 228 11.62 21.65 -2.98
CA CYS A 228 12.71 22.25 -2.21
C CYS A 228 12.17 23.08 -1.05
N GLY A 229 12.78 22.93 0.12
CA GLY A 229 12.71 23.90 1.20
C GLY A 229 13.67 25.08 0.98
N PRO A 230 13.64 26.08 1.87
CA PRO A 230 14.60 27.19 1.84
C PRO A 230 16.05 26.70 2.04
N PRO A 231 17.06 27.42 1.53
CA PRO A 231 18.47 27.07 1.77
C PRO A 231 18.79 26.93 3.26
N LYS A 232 19.42 25.82 3.67
CA LYS A 232 19.84 25.57 5.05
C LYS A 232 20.94 24.50 5.12
N CYS A 233 21.59 24.39 6.28
CA CYS A 233 22.48 23.28 6.57
C CYS A 233 21.69 21.99 6.83
N GLU A 234 22.17 20.88 6.26
CA GLU A 234 21.62 19.55 6.46
C GLU A 234 22.68 18.60 6.99
N CYS A 235 22.27 17.61 7.79
CA CYS A 235 23.20 16.61 8.28
C CYS A 235 23.75 15.77 7.13
N LYS A 236 25.02 15.38 7.23
CA LYS A 236 25.66 14.44 6.32
C LYS A 236 24.96 13.08 6.36
N ILE A 237 25.24 12.24 5.36
CA ILE A 237 24.78 10.84 5.36
C ILE A 237 25.18 10.17 6.69
N ASN A 238 24.27 9.36 7.23
CA ASN A 238 24.37 8.69 8.55
C ASN A 238 24.42 9.62 9.77
N HIS A 239 24.24 10.92 9.59
CA HIS A 239 24.10 11.88 10.68
C HIS A 239 22.68 12.45 10.73
N TYR A 240 22.21 12.71 11.93
CA TYR A 240 20.83 13.16 12.19
C TYR A 240 20.85 14.23 13.27
N LEU A 241 19.87 15.13 13.23
CA LEU A 241 19.76 16.14 14.28
C LEU A 241 19.50 15.45 15.64
N GLY A 242 20.45 15.60 16.55
CA GLY A 242 20.44 15.00 17.88
C GLY A 242 21.31 15.80 18.85
N GLY A 243 20.83 15.89 20.08
CA GLY A 243 21.38 16.75 21.13
C GLY A 243 20.25 17.45 21.90
N PRO A 244 20.50 17.97 23.12
CA PRO A 244 19.46 18.49 24.02
C PRO A 244 18.62 19.63 23.44
N GLN A 245 19.11 20.31 22.39
CA GLN A 245 18.42 21.42 21.70
C GLN A 245 18.14 21.14 20.21
N GLY A 246 18.47 19.95 19.68
CA GLY A 246 18.16 19.56 18.30
C GLY A 246 18.84 20.40 17.20
N LYS A 247 20.03 20.97 17.48
CA LYS A 247 20.82 21.81 16.57
C LYS A 247 22.02 21.09 15.92
N ASP A 248 22.61 20.12 16.62
CA ASP A 248 23.83 19.45 16.15
C ASP A 248 23.51 18.13 15.42
N CYS A 249 24.35 17.80 14.44
CA CYS A 249 24.25 16.55 13.68
C CYS A 249 25.13 15.47 14.34
N VAL A 250 24.48 14.47 14.93
CA VAL A 250 25.14 13.33 15.58
C VAL A 250 25.04 12.09 14.72
N HIS A 251 26.01 11.19 14.88
CA HIS A 251 26.05 9.96 14.12
C HIS A 251 24.90 9.02 14.51
N VAL A 252 24.39 8.21 13.58
CA VAL A 252 23.28 7.28 13.83
C VAL A 252 23.50 6.33 15.00
N ASN A 253 24.76 5.95 15.27
CA ASN A 253 25.10 5.11 16.41
C ASN A 253 24.85 5.82 17.75
N GLU A 254 24.98 7.15 17.81
CA GLU A 254 24.62 7.93 18.99
C GLU A 254 23.11 8.07 19.13
N CYS A 255 22.38 8.23 18.02
CA CYS A 255 20.91 8.19 18.04
C CYS A 255 20.37 6.85 18.57
N LYS A 256 21.00 5.73 18.18
CA LYS A 256 20.63 4.39 18.67
C LYS A 256 20.80 4.26 20.19
N LYS A 257 21.86 4.86 20.76
CA LYS A 257 22.09 4.90 22.21
C LYS A 257 21.04 5.71 22.98
N GLN A 258 20.33 6.64 22.33
CA GLN A 258 19.26 7.42 22.95
C GLN A 258 17.90 6.69 22.96
N LYS A 259 17.76 5.60 22.18
CA LYS A 259 16.57 4.75 22.13
C LYS A 259 16.71 3.46 22.95
N ALA A 260 17.89 3.22 23.54
CA ALA A 260 18.17 2.10 24.45
C ALA A 260 18.01 2.57 25.89
#